data_AF-A0A645IK08-F1
#
_entry.id   AF-A0A645IK08-F1
#
_cell.length_a   1.000
_cell.length_b   1.000
_cell.length_c   1.000
_cell.angle_alpha   90.00
_cell.angle_beta   90.00
_cell.angle_gamma   90.00
#
_symmetry.space_group_name_H-M   'P 1'
#
loop_
_entity.id
_entity.type
_entity.pdbx_description
1 polymer ?
#
loop_
_entity_poly.entity_id
_entity_poly.type
_entity_poly.pdbx_seq_one_letter_code
_entity_poly.pdbx_strand_id
1 'polypeptide(L)'
;MREAYLQVESAALSRFADLIPEKLRESYMSLFDLSDDEKTIIKAADKLCAYIKCIEETKSGNTEFSAAKESLHKTLDTIQSDEVKYFINNFLSGFYLPLDTL
;
A
#
# COMPACT_ATOMS: atom_id res chain seq x y z
N MET A 1 12.26 -14.58 9.05
CA MET A 1 11.87 -13.15 9.17
C MET A 1 10.38 -12.96 8.95
N ARG A 2 9.80 -13.45 7.83
CA ARG A 2 8.35 -13.36 7.53
C ARG A 2 7.43 -13.92 8.64
N GLU A 3 7.80 -15.04 9.26
CA GLU A 3 7.02 -15.65 10.34
C GLU A 3 6.96 -14.78 11.61
N ALA A 4 8.05 -14.10 11.97
CA ALA A 4 8.07 -13.20 13.13
C ALA A 4 7.15 -11.99 12.89
N TYR A 5 7.11 -11.46 11.66
CA TYR A 5 6.17 -10.39 11.30
C TYR A 5 4.71 -10.85 11.40
N LEU A 6 4.39 -12.04 10.89
CA LEU A 6 3.03 -12.61 10.98
C LEU A 6 2.59 -12.82 12.43
N GLN A 7 3.51 -13.24 13.31
CA GLN A 7 3.22 -13.37 14.74
C GLN A 7 2.91 -12.01 15.39
N VAL A 8 3.64 -10.96 15.03
CA VAL A 8 3.39 -9.60 15.52
C VAL A 8 2.05 -9.07 15.01
N GLU A 9 1.74 -9.25 13.73
CA GLU A 9 0.46 -8.84 13.12
C GLU A 9 -0.73 -9.56 13.78
N SER A 10 -0.62 -10.87 14.00
CA SER A 10 -1.67 -11.66 14.68
C SER A 10 -1.87 -11.20 16.14
N ALA A 11 -0.78 -10.95 16.87
CA ALA A 11 -0.86 -10.43 18.23
C ALA A 11 -1.49 -9.02 18.27
N ALA A 12 -1.18 -8.16 17.30
CA ALA A 12 -1.78 -6.84 17.18
C ALA A 12 -3.29 -6.93 16.87
N LEU A 13 -3.69 -7.81 15.97
CA LEU A 13 -5.09 -8.03 15.61
C LEU A 13 -5.90 -8.58 16.79
N SER A 14 -5.34 -9.52 17.55
CA SER A 14 -5.98 -10.02 18.79
C SER A 14 -6.19 -8.89 19.80
N ARG A 15 -5.17 -8.07 20.05
CA ARG A 15 -5.29 -6.92 20.96
C ARG A 15 -6.32 -5.91 20.47
N PHE A 16 -6.37 -5.66 19.17
CA PHE A 16 -7.37 -4.79 18.56
C PHE A 16 -8.79 -5.33 18.80
N ALA A 17 -9.02 -6.62 18.60
CA ALA A 17 -10.32 -7.26 18.85
C ALA A 17 -10.78 -7.14 20.31
N ASP A 18 -9.85 -7.25 21.26
CA ASP A 18 -10.12 -7.12 22.70
C ASP A 18 -10.54 -5.70 23.09
N LEU A 19 -10.05 -4.68 22.38
CA LEU A 19 -10.37 -3.28 22.63
C LEU A 19 -11.74 -2.86 22.05
N ILE A 20 -12.32 -3.65 21.14
CA ILE A 20 -13.61 -3.32 20.52
C ILE A 20 -14.76 -3.80 21.42
N PRO A 21 -15.78 -2.93 21.66
CA PRO A 21 -17.02 -3.34 22.32
C PRO A 21 -17.65 -4.56 21.65
N GLU A 22 -18.08 -5.55 22.45
CA GLU A 22 -18.56 -6.84 21.97
C GLU A 22 -19.57 -6.74 20.80
N LYS A 23 -20.53 -5.81 20.90
CA LYS A 23 -21.56 -5.58 19.87
C LYS A 23 -21.04 -5.15 18.50
N LEU A 24 -19.82 -4.61 18.42
CA LEU A 24 -19.20 -4.13 17.19
C LEU A 24 -18.08 -5.05 16.70
N ARG A 25 -17.61 -5.99 17.54
CA ARG A 25 -16.42 -6.79 17.26
C ARG A 25 -16.54 -7.55 15.96
N GLU A 26 -17.67 -8.22 15.72
CA GLU A 26 -17.90 -8.97 14.48
C GLU A 26 -17.76 -8.10 13.23
N SER A 27 -18.42 -6.93 13.19
CA SER A 27 -18.39 -6.03 12.03
C SER A 27 -17.01 -5.45 11.72
N TYR A 28 -16.17 -5.26 12.74
CA TYR A 28 -14.78 -4.83 12.53
C TYR A 28 -13.89 -5.99 12.11
N MET A 29 -14.05 -7.16 12.73
CA MET A 29 -13.23 -8.33 12.42
C MET A 29 -13.48 -8.85 11.01
N SER A 30 -14.72 -8.74 10.50
CA SER A 30 -15.03 -9.11 9.12
C SER A 30 -14.29 -8.27 8.06
N LEU A 31 -13.76 -7.09 8.42
CA LEU A 31 -12.94 -6.28 7.50
C LEU A 31 -11.56 -6.91 7.22
N PHE A 32 -11.13 -7.84 8.06
CA PHE A 32 -9.87 -8.57 7.89
C PHE A 32 -10.04 -9.88 7.12
N ASP A 33 -11.28 -10.32 6.88
CA ASP A 33 -11.63 -11.53 6.13
C ASP A 33 -11.61 -11.26 4.61
N LEU A 34 -10.44 -10.88 4.12
CA LEU A 34 -10.22 -10.52 2.72
C LEU A 34 -10.05 -11.78 1.85
N SER A 35 -10.68 -11.75 0.67
CA SER A 35 -10.38 -12.69 -0.42
C SER A 35 -8.93 -12.53 -0.92
N ASP A 36 -8.42 -13.53 -1.64
CA ASP A 36 -7.06 -13.46 -2.17
C ASP A 36 -6.90 -12.39 -3.26
N ASP A 37 -7.98 -12.12 -4.01
CA ASP A 37 -8.04 -11.05 -5.00
C ASP A 37 -7.98 -9.68 -4.31
N GLU A 38 -8.78 -9.45 -3.26
CA GLU A 38 -8.73 -8.22 -2.46
C GLU A 38 -7.35 -8.00 -1.84
N LYS A 39 -6.75 -9.05 -1.25
CA LYS A 39 -5.38 -8.98 -0.71
C LYS A 39 -4.37 -8.59 -1.78
N THR A 40 -4.53 -9.09 -3.01
CA THR A 40 -3.63 -8.78 -4.13
C THR A 40 -3.77 -7.32 -4.53
N ILE A 41 -5.00 -6.82 -4.69
CA ILE A 41 -5.28 -5.42 -5.01
C ILE A 41 -4.76 -4.49 -3.92
N ILE A 42 -5.06 -4.77 -2.64
CA ILE A 42 -4.62 -3.95 -1.51
C ILE A 42 -3.10 -3.87 -1.45
N LYS A 43 -2.38 -4.99 -1.66
CA LYS A 43 -0.91 -5.00 -1.70
C LYS A 43 -0.34 -4.23 -2.88
N ALA A 44 -0.99 -4.26 -4.03
CA ALA A 44 -0.56 -3.46 -5.17
C ALA A 44 -0.79 -1.96 -4.92
N ALA A 45 -1.94 -1.60 -4.33
CA ALA A 45 -2.26 -0.24 -3.92
C ALA A 45 -1.26 0.32 -2.89
N ASP A 46 -0.90 -0.49 -1.88
CA ASP A 46 0.13 -0.13 -0.88
C ASP A 46 1.47 0.22 -1.55
N LYS A 47 1.92 -0.59 -2.51
CA LYS A 47 3.15 -0.34 -3.27
C LYS A 47 3.06 0.92 -4.13
N LEU A 48 1.91 1.17 -4.77
CA LEU A 48 1.68 2.39 -5.54
C LEU A 48 1.74 3.62 -4.62
N CYS A 49 1.11 3.57 -3.45
CA CYS A 49 1.15 4.66 -2.47
C CYS A 49 2.58 4.93 -1.98
N ALA A 50 3.33 3.88 -1.66
CA ALA A 50 4.74 4.00 -1.29
C ALA A 50 5.58 4.63 -2.42
N TYR A 51 5.33 4.24 -3.67
CA TYR A 51 6.02 4.81 -4.82
C TYR A 51 5.68 6.29 -5.04
N ILE A 52 4.39 6.65 -4.95
CA ILE A 52 3.92 8.04 -5.03
C ILE A 52 4.57 8.88 -3.93
N LYS A 53 4.62 8.38 -2.70
CA LYS A 53 5.31 9.06 -1.60
C LYS A 53 6.79 9.32 -1.93
N CYS A 54 7.48 8.37 -2.56
CA CYS A 54 8.86 8.58 -3.00
C CYS A 54 8.98 9.67 -4.08
N ILE A 55 8.01 9.77 -5.00
CA ILE A 55 7.96 10.87 -5.99
C ILE A 55 7.85 12.21 -5.26
N GLU A 56 6.91 12.34 -4.33
CA GLU A 56 6.67 13.56 -3.56
C GLU A 56 7.89 13.99 -2.75
N GLU A 57 8.52 13.06 -2.02
CA GLU A 57 9.74 13.33 -1.26
C GLU A 57 10.92 13.72 -2.16
N THR A 58 11.10 13.05 -3.30
CA THR A 58 12.16 13.43 -4.25
C THR A 58 11.92 14.85 -4.78
N LYS A 59 10.67 15.19 -5.05
CA LYS A 59 10.26 16.51 -5.56
C LYS A 59 10.39 17.62 -4.52
N SER A 60 10.23 17.31 -3.22
CA SER A 60 10.50 18.24 -2.13
C SER A 60 12.01 18.43 -1.86
N GLY A 61 12.88 17.74 -2.62
CA GLY A 61 14.33 17.83 -2.52
C GLY A 61 14.95 16.75 -1.63
N ASN A 62 14.16 15.83 -1.09
CA ASN A 62 14.66 14.72 -0.27
C ASN A 62 15.11 13.55 -1.14
N THR A 63 16.39 13.54 -1.50
CA THR A 63 16.97 12.53 -2.40
C THR A 63 17.16 11.16 -1.75
N GLU A 64 17.01 11.02 -0.42
CA GLU A 64 17.14 9.73 0.29
C GLU A 64 16.16 8.68 -0.25
N PHE A 65 15.03 9.13 -0.79
CA PHE A 65 13.99 8.26 -1.36
C PHE A 65 14.30 7.78 -2.79
N SER A 66 15.38 8.23 -3.43
CA SER A 66 15.70 7.87 -4.82
C SER A 66 15.88 6.37 -5.02
N ALA A 67 16.63 5.72 -4.11
CA ALA A 67 16.87 4.28 -4.18
C ALA A 67 15.59 3.46 -3.93
N ALA A 68 14.77 3.91 -2.97
CA ALA A 68 13.47 3.29 -2.67
C ALA A 68 12.51 3.42 -3.87
N LYS A 69 12.48 4.59 -4.52
CA LYS A 69 11.70 4.85 -5.73
C LYS A 69 12.05 3.87 -6.84
N GLU A 70 13.33 3.71 -7.17
CA GLU A 70 13.77 2.77 -8.22
C GLU A 70 13.42 1.31 -7.90
N SER A 71 13.59 0.89 -6.63
CA SER A 71 13.24 -0.46 -6.20
C SER A 71 11.73 -0.71 -6.29
N LEU A 72 10.92 0.25 -5.88
CA LEU A 72 9.46 0.18 -5.96
C LEU A 72 8.96 0.19 -7.41
N HIS A 73 9.55 0.99 -8.30
CA HIS A 73 9.23 0.97 -9.74
C HIS A 73 9.42 -0.43 -10.33
N LYS A 74 10.59 -1.03 -10.11
CA LYS A 74 10.87 -2.41 -10.56
C LYS A 74 9.88 -3.41 -9.98
N THR A 75 9.48 -3.23 -8.72
CA THR A 75 8.48 -4.10 -8.10
C THR A 75 7.11 -3.93 -8.78
N LEU A 76 6.69 -2.70 -9.06
CA LEU A 76 5.43 -2.42 -9.76
C LEU A 76 5.40 -3.04 -11.16
N ASP A 77 6.52 -3.02 -11.90
CA ASP A 77 6.63 -3.64 -13.23
C ASP A 77 6.42 -5.16 -13.20
N THR A 78 6.67 -5.82 -12.05
CA THR A 78 6.45 -7.27 -11.91
C THR A 78 5.01 -7.65 -11.59
N ILE A 79 4.17 -6.69 -11.18
CA ILE A 79 2.78 -6.95 -10.80
C ILE A 79 1.95 -7.25 -12.05
N GLN A 80 1.47 -8.49 -12.16
CA GLN A 80 0.58 -8.92 -13.25
C GLN A 80 -0.89 -8.58 -12.92
N SER A 81 -1.23 -7.30 -12.91
CA SER A 81 -2.62 -6.81 -12.76
C SER A 81 -2.91 -5.72 -13.80
N ASP A 82 -4.02 -5.87 -14.52
CA ASP A 82 -4.41 -4.93 -15.56
C ASP A 82 -4.90 -3.61 -14.96
N GLU A 83 -5.51 -3.66 -13.77
CA GLU A 83 -5.92 -2.50 -12.98
C GLU A 83 -4.71 -1.65 -12.58
N VAL A 84 -3.63 -2.31 -12.10
CA VAL A 84 -2.38 -1.63 -11.72
C VAL A 84 -1.71 -1.00 -12.95
N LYS A 85 -1.62 -1.74 -14.05
CA LYS A 85 -1.08 -1.21 -15.32
C LYS A 85 -1.90 -0.03 -15.81
N TYR A 86 -3.22 -0.12 -15.73
CA TYR A 86 -4.11 0.98 -16.10
C TYR A 86 -3.83 2.21 -15.23
N PHE A 87 -3.70 2.04 -13.91
CA PHE A 87 -3.40 3.15 -13.01
C PHE A 87 -2.06 3.83 -13.35
N ILE A 88 -1.02 3.02 -13.58
CA ILE A 88 0.32 3.50 -13.95
C ILE A 88 0.26 4.31 -15.25
N ASN A 89 -0.41 3.78 -16.27
CA ASN A 89 -0.45 4.41 -17.59
C ASN A 89 -1.32 5.66 -17.67
N ASN A 90 -2.36 5.76 -16.83
CA ASN A 90 -3.37 6.84 -16.93
C ASN A 90 -3.26 7.89 -15.83
N PHE A 91 -2.80 7.55 -14.62
CA PHE A 91 -2.82 8.46 -13.47
C PHE A 91 -1.44 8.77 -12.91
N LEU A 92 -0.48 7.85 -13.00
CA LEU A 92 0.79 7.99 -12.30
C LEU A 92 1.62 9.20 -12.77
N SER A 93 1.53 9.55 -14.06
CA SER A 93 2.22 10.73 -14.62
C SER A 93 1.78 12.04 -13.95
N GLY A 94 0.52 12.13 -13.51
CA GLY A 94 -0.01 13.31 -12.81
C GLY A 94 0.72 13.60 -11.49
N PHE A 95 1.23 12.59 -10.80
CA PHE A 95 1.95 12.78 -9.53
C PHE A 95 3.33 13.42 -9.69
N TYR A 96 3.86 13.50 -10.92
CA TYR A 96 5.08 14.26 -11.20
C TYR A 96 4.81 15.75 -11.43
N LEU A 97 3.55 16.13 -11.70
CA LEU A 97 3.17 17.51 -11.99
C LEU A 97 3.06 18.34 -10.69
N PRO A 98 3.43 19.62 -10.69
CA PRO A 98 3.04 20.57 -9.64
C PRO A 98 1.53 20.55 -9.36
N LEU A 99 1.13 20.70 -8.09
CA LEU A 99 -0.28 20.71 -7.70
C LEU A 99 -1.08 21.81 -8.43
N ASP A 100 -0.45 22.94 -8.73
CA ASP A 100 -1.06 24.06 -9.45
C ASP A 100 -1.26 23.79 -10.96
N THR A 101 -0.80 22.64 -11.46
CA THR A 101 -0.86 22.26 -12.89
C THR A 101 -1.70 21.01 -13.15
N LEU A 102 -2.47 20.54 -12.15
CA LEU A 102 -3.31 19.35 -12.23
C LEU A 102 -4.69 19.64 -12.84
#